data_AF-A0A958V596-F1
#
_entry.id   AF-A0A958V596-F1
#
_cell.length_a   1.000
_cell.length_b   1.000
_cell.length_c   1.000
_cell.angle_alpha   90.00
_cell.angle_beta   90.00
_cell.angle_gamma   90.00
#
_symmetry.space_group_name_H-M   'P 1'
#
loop_
_entity.id
_entity.type
_entity.pdbx_description
1 polymer ?
#
loop_
_entity_poly.entity_id
_entity_poly.type
_entity_poly.pdbx_seq_one_letter_code
_entity_poly.pdbx_strand_id
1 'polypeptide(L)' 'WNDDLTKMESADQLPENLLNYIDFIERALEVPVKIVSVGPDRKQTVFR' A
#
# COMPACT_ATOMS: atom_id res chain seq x y z
N TRP A 1 6.05 -9.90 0.20
CA TRP A 1 5.05 -10.42 -0.78
C TRP A 1 5.80 -10.69 -2.07
N ASN A 2 5.37 -11.66 -2.87
CA ASN A 2 6.02 -12.01 -4.16
C ASN A 2 5.19 -11.54 -5.37
N ASP A 3 4.19 -10.69 -5.10
CA ASP A 3 3.24 -10.18 -6.08
C ASP A 3 3.73 -8.89 -6.72
N ASP A 4 3.42 -8.73 -8.01
CA ASP A 4 3.70 -7.52 -8.77
C ASP A 4 2.70 -6.41 -8.39
N LEU A 5 3.18 -5.41 -7.64
CA LEU A 5 2.37 -4.28 -7.20
C LEU A 5 2.19 -3.19 -8.27
N THR A 6 2.94 -3.27 -9.38
CA THR A 6 3.04 -2.17 -10.37
C THR A 6 1.78 -1.92 -11.17
N LYS A 7 0.79 -2.83 -11.09
CA LYS A 7 -0.50 -2.77 -11.79
C LYS A 7 -1.68 -2.45 -10.87
N MET A 8 -1.42 -2.21 -9.60
CA MET A 8 -2.46 -1.96 -8.59
C MET A 8 -2.69 -0.46 -8.48
N GLU A 9 -3.94 -0.04 -8.68
CA GLU A 9 -4.34 1.37 -8.65
C GLU A 9 -5.23 1.70 -7.42
N SER A 10 -5.73 0.67 -6.72
CA SER A 10 -6.53 0.83 -5.51
C SER A 10 -6.01 0.00 -4.34
N ALA A 11 -6.34 0.43 -3.12
CA ALA A 11 -5.92 -0.24 -1.89
C ALA A 11 -6.46 -1.67 -1.78
N ASP A 12 -7.65 -1.92 -2.32
CA ASP A 12 -8.31 -3.23 -2.29
C ASP A 12 -7.63 -4.26 -3.20
N GLN A 13 -6.80 -3.81 -4.14
CA GLN A 13 -6.01 -4.66 -5.02
C GLN A 13 -4.67 -5.06 -4.40
N LEU A 14 -4.26 -4.41 -3.31
CA LEU A 14 -2.99 -4.70 -2.65
C LEU A 14 -3.03 -6.08 -1.98
N PRO A 15 -1.90 -6.82 -1.95
CA PRO A 15 -1.84 -8.09 -1.26
C PRO A 15 -2.17 -7.93 0.22
N GLU A 16 -2.94 -8.86 0.76
CA GLU A 16 -3.34 -8.87 2.17
C GLU A 16 -2.14 -8.77 3.12
N ASN A 17 -1.02 -9.41 2.78
CA ASN A 17 0.22 -9.31 3.54
C ASN A 17 0.81 -7.88 3.61
N LEU A 18 0.68 -7.10 2.54
CA LEU A 18 1.09 -5.69 2.53
C LEU A 18 0.11 -4.84 3.35
N LEU A 19 -1.20 -5.07 3.20
CA LEU A 19 -2.23 -4.40 3.99
C LEU A 19 -2.01 -4.62 5.49
N ASN A 20 -1.78 -5.86 5.90
CA ASN A 20 -1.48 -6.22 7.29
C ASN A 20 -0.21 -5.53 7.82
N TYR A 21 0.80 -5.34 6.96
CA TYR A 21 2.03 -4.64 7.32
C TYR A 21 1.80 -3.13 7.47
N ILE A 22 0.99 -2.53 6.60
CA ILE A 22 0.57 -1.12 6.73
C ILE A 22 -0.20 -0.93 8.03
N ASP A 23 -1.18 -1.79 8.31
CA ASP A 23 -1.97 -1.75 9.55
C ASP A 23 -1.10 -1.89 10.80
N PHE A 24 -0.06 -2.73 10.75
CA PHE A 24 0.92 -2.85 11.84
C PHE A 24 1.65 -1.51 12.08
N ILE A 25 2.11 -0.84 11.02
CA ILE A 25 2.77 0.47 11.12
C ILE A 25 1.80 1.53 11.63
N GLU A 26 0.57 1.58 11.10
CA GLU A 26 -0.45 2.54 11.54
C GLU A 26 -0.75 2.39 13.03
N ARG A 27 -0.85 1.16 13.53
CA ARG A 27 -1.05 0.88 14.96
C ARG A 27 0.17 1.25 15.80
N ALA A 28 1.37 1.02 15.29
CA ALA A 28 2.61 1.31 16.02
C ALA A 28 2.90 2.81 16.11
N LEU A 29 2.52 3.58 15.08
CA LEU A 29 2.78 5.01 14.97
C LEU A 29 1.57 5.87 15.34
N GLU A 30 0.38 5.27 15.45
CA GLU A 30 -0.91 5.96 15.64
C GLU A 30 -1.21 7.03 14.57
N VAL A 31 -0.65 6.86 13.37
CA VAL A 31 -0.79 7.79 12.23
C VAL A 31 -1.36 7.05 11.02
N PRO A 32 -2.40 7.58 10.36
CA PRO A 32 -2.98 6.96 9.17
C PRO A 32 -2.08 7.13 7.94
N VAL A 33 -1.87 6.05 7.19
CA VAL A 33 -1.17 6.02 5.91
C VAL A 33 -2.17 6.31 4.79
N LYS A 34 -2.01 7.49 4.17
CA LYS A 34 -2.90 8.00 3.13
C LYS A 34 -2.43 7.77 1.70
N ILE A 35 -1.12 7.56 1.52
CA ILE A 35 -0.51 7.44 0.20
C ILE A 35 0.51 6.30 0.25
N VAL A 36 0.41 5.38 -0.71
CA VAL A 36 1.35 4.27 -0.88
C VAL A 36 1.88 4.30 -2.31
N SER A 37 3.17 4.60 -2.48
CA SER A 37 3.84 4.51 -3.78
C SER A 37 4.32 3.07 -4.01
N VAL A 38 3.81 2.44 -5.06
CA VAL A 38 4.06 1.02 -5.38
C VAL A 38 4.96 0.82 -6.61
N GLY A 39 5.47 1.90 -7.19
CA GLY A 39 6.39 1.82 -8.31
C GLY A 39 6.97 3.18 -8.73
N PRO A 40 7.86 3.18 -9.75
CA PRO A 40 8.55 4.38 -10.22
C PRO A 40 7.67 5.33 -11.05
N ASP A 41 6.55 4.87 -11.61
CA ASP A 41 5.62 5.73 -12.36
C ASP A 41 4.71 6.50 -11.38
N ARG A 42 4.37 7.75 -11.71
CA ARG A 42 3.42 8.58 -10.93
C ARG A 42 2.06 7.92 -10.80
N LYS A 43 1.63 7.15 -11.80
CA LYS A 43 0.35 6.43 -11.78
C LYS A 43 0.35 5.26 -10.79
N GLN A 44 1.53 4.80 -10.36
CA GLN A 44 1.69 3.70 -9.40
C GLN A 44 1.65 4.22 -7.96
N THR A 45 0.63 5.04 -7.68
CA THR A 45 0.38 5.64 -6.37
C THR A 45 -1.03 5.29 -5.95
N VAL A 46 -1.15 4.58 -4.83
CA VAL A 46 -2.44 4.19 -4.24
C VAL A 46 -2.82 5.19 -3.16
N PHE A 47 -4.05 5.71 -3.23
CA PHE A 47 -4.63 6.63 -2.26
C PHE A 47 -5.59 5.90 -1.32
N ARG A 48 -5.51 6.18 -0.01
CA ARG A 48 -6.33 5.62 1.09
C ARG A 48 -6.96 6.71 1.96
#